data_AF-A0A6G0XQ04-F1
#
_entry.id   AF-A0A6G0XQ04-F1
#
_cell.length_a   1.000
_cell.length_b   1.000
_cell.length_c   1.000
_cell.angle_alpha   90.00
_cell.angle_beta   90.00
_cell.angle_gamma   90.00
#
_symmetry.space_group_name_H-M   'P 1'
#
loop_
_entity.id
_entity.type
_entity.pdbx_description
1 polymer ?
#
loop_
_entity_poly.entity_id
_entity_poly.type
_entity_poly.pdbx_seq_one_letter_code
_entity_poly.pdbx_strand_id
1 'polypeptide(L)'
;MNEEGIIGIAIYLACDKTKKNEKKKRFWMKEWLKKRNTFSHHNLLDELRLSSPSDYRNYLRMDYTTFSELLNMISPMIEKQSTCMREPISPAQRLSCTLRYLATGVNFEELPFITRSFKSLSYKVNMN
;
A
#
# COMPACT_ATOMS: atom_id res chain seq x y z
N MET A 1 57.04 -10.31 -18.02
CA MET A 1 55.85 -9.78 -17.32
C MET A 1 56.07 -8.29 -17.17
N ASN A 2 55.23 -7.48 -17.79
CA ASN A 2 55.47 -6.04 -17.95
C ASN A 2 54.98 -5.32 -16.68
N GLU A 3 55.70 -4.30 -16.20
CA GLU A 3 55.34 -3.52 -14.99
C GLU A 3 53.91 -2.98 -15.07
N GLU A 4 53.49 -2.57 -16.26
CA GLU A 4 52.12 -2.14 -16.59
C GLU A 4 51.06 -3.19 -16.27
N GLY A 5 51.39 -4.47 -16.48
CA GLY A 5 50.50 -5.59 -16.18
C GLY A 5 50.31 -5.81 -14.68
N ILE A 6 51.34 -5.54 -13.88
CA ILE A 6 51.29 -5.66 -12.42
C ILE A 6 50.44 -4.53 -11.84
N ILE A 7 50.59 -3.31 -12.35
CA ILE A 7 49.77 -2.15 -11.96
C ILE A 7 48.30 -2.39 -12.31
N GLY A 8 48.01 -2.92 -13.51
CA GLY A 8 46.65 -3.26 -13.92
C GLY A 8 45.99 -4.29 -13.01
N ILE A 9 46.72 -5.34 -12.60
CA ILE A 9 46.21 -6.36 -11.67
C ILE A 9 46.00 -5.78 -10.27
N ALA A 10 46.91 -4.93 -9.78
CA ALA A 10 46.80 -4.30 -8.48
C ALA A 10 45.57 -3.36 -8.39
N ILE A 11 45.32 -2.58 -9.44
CA ILE A 11 44.11 -1.72 -9.54
C ILE A 11 42.85 -2.57 -9.57
N TYR A 12 42.82 -3.65 -10.36
CA TYR A 12 41.68 -4.56 -10.44
C TYR A 12 41.34 -5.18 -9.07
N LEU A 13 42.34 -5.71 -8.35
CA LEU A 13 42.17 -6.30 -7.03
C LEU A 13 41.77 -5.27 -5.97
N ALA A 14 42.26 -4.03 -6.05
CA ALA A 14 41.86 -2.94 -5.16
C ALA A 14 40.40 -2.51 -5.42
N CYS A 15 39.98 -2.48 -6.69
CA CYS A 15 38.63 -2.10 -7.08
C CYS A 15 37.59 -3.19 -6.74
N ASP A 16 37.98 -4.47 -6.76
CA ASP A 16 37.08 -5.57 -6.39
C ASP A 16 36.82 -5.65 -4.88
N LYS A 17 37.81 -5.30 -4.04
CA LYS A 17 37.68 -5.24 -2.58
C LYS A 17 36.75 -4.12 -2.07
N THR A 18 36.39 -3.13 -2.89
CA THR A 18 35.50 -2.03 -2.48
C THR A 18 34.02 -2.31 -2.74
N LYS A 19 33.66 -3.43 -3.39
CA LYS A 19 32.29 -3.94 -3.40
C LYS A 19 31.96 -4.57 -2.05
N LYS A 20 31.97 -3.77 -0.98
CA LYS A 20 31.22 -4.10 0.22
C LYS A 20 29.79 -4.35 -0.25
N ASN A 21 29.33 -5.58 -0.03
CA ASN A 21 27.93 -5.97 -0.13
C ASN A 21 27.15 -5.12 0.89
N GLU A 22 26.86 -3.86 0.55
CA GLU A 22 25.87 -3.07 1.26
C GLU A 22 24.56 -3.79 1.05
N LYS A 23 24.20 -4.62 2.03
CA LYS A 23 22.88 -5.26 2.07
C LYS A 23 21.87 -4.14 1.90
N LYS A 24 21.20 -4.10 0.74
CA LYS A 24 20.17 -3.10 0.45
C LYS A 24 19.24 -3.06 1.67
N LYS A 25 19.24 -1.95 2.41
CA LYS A 25 18.39 -1.80 3.58
C LYS A 25 16.97 -2.04 3.11
N ARG A 26 16.31 -3.06 3.65
CA ARG A 26 14.92 -3.37 3.31
C ARG A 26 14.09 -2.20 3.82
N PHE A 27 13.64 -1.34 2.92
CA PHE A 27 12.73 -0.27 3.28
C PHE A 27 11.46 -0.90 3.88
N TRP A 28 11.19 -0.59 5.15
CA TRP A 28 10.00 -1.05 5.86
C TRP A 28 8.70 -0.62 5.14
N MET A 29 8.76 0.53 4.45
CA MET A 29 7.65 1.12 3.72
C MET A 29 8.19 1.94 2.53
N LYS A 30 7.52 1.86 1.38
CA LYS A 30 7.84 2.71 0.21
C LYS A 30 7.50 4.17 0.52
N GLU A 31 8.33 5.12 0.09
CA GLU A 31 8.14 6.56 0.39
C GLU A 31 6.76 7.10 -0.01
N TRP A 32 6.25 6.71 -1.18
CA TRP A 32 4.93 7.15 -1.65
C TRP A 32 3.78 6.65 -0.76
N LEU A 33 3.96 5.52 -0.08
CA LEU A 33 2.98 4.99 0.87
C LEU A 33 2.97 5.74 2.21
N LYS A 34 4.04 6.49 2.55
CA LYS A 34 4.02 7.41 3.70
C LYS A 34 3.03 8.56 3.47
N LYS A 35 2.85 8.97 2.21
CA LYS A 35 1.92 10.03 1.78
C LYS A 35 0.50 9.51 1.51
N ARG A 36 0.13 8.34 2.04
CA ARG A 36 -1.18 7.72 1.76
C ARG A 36 -2.37 8.59 2.19
N ASN A 37 -2.26 9.37 3.26
CA ASN A 37 -3.36 10.20 3.76
C ASN A 37 -3.65 11.38 2.80
N THR A 38 -2.65 11.82 2.02
CA THR A 38 -2.79 12.91 1.05
C THR A 38 -3.49 12.46 -0.23
N PHE A 39 -3.20 11.25 -0.71
CA PHE A 39 -3.69 10.74 -1.99
C PHE A 39 -4.61 9.52 -1.84
N SER A 40 -5.26 9.38 -0.69
CA SER A 40 -6.16 8.27 -0.42
C SER A 40 -7.41 8.37 -1.28
N HIS A 41 -7.90 7.24 -1.78
CA HIS A 41 -9.21 7.18 -2.44
C HIS A 41 -10.37 7.58 -1.52
N HIS A 42 -10.12 7.70 -0.21
CA HIS A 42 -11.13 8.06 0.77
C HIS A 42 -11.61 9.50 0.58
N ASN A 43 -10.67 10.42 0.30
CA ASN A 43 -11.01 11.82 0.03
C ASN A 43 -11.91 11.93 -1.21
N LEU A 44 -11.62 11.13 -2.24
CA LEU A 44 -12.47 11.02 -3.42
C LEU A 44 -13.86 10.45 -3.07
N LEU A 45 -13.93 9.41 -2.25
CA LEU A 45 -15.21 8.82 -1.83
C LEU A 45 -16.07 9.81 -1.04
N ASP A 46 -15.47 10.62 -0.17
CA ASP A 46 -16.16 11.67 0.58
C ASP A 46 -16.70 12.76 -0.35
N GLU A 47 -15.94 13.14 -1.37
CA GLU A 47 -16.37 14.07 -2.41
C GLU A 47 -17.52 13.48 -3.24
N LEU A 48 -17.35 12.27 -3.78
CA LEU A 48 -18.38 11.58 -4.58
C LEU A 48 -19.67 11.36 -3.80
N ARG A 49 -19.59 11.10 -2.49
CA ARG A 49 -20.77 10.98 -1.64
C ARG A 49 -21.62 12.24 -1.66
N LEU A 50 -21.00 13.41 -1.71
CA LEU A 50 -21.65 14.71 -1.65
C LEU A 50 -22.04 15.24 -3.04
N SER A 51 -21.14 15.09 -4.03
CA SER A 51 -21.32 15.63 -5.37
C SER A 51 -22.10 14.71 -6.31
N SER A 52 -21.83 13.41 -6.28
CA SER A 52 -22.34 12.43 -7.25
C SER A 52 -22.57 11.03 -6.63
N PRO A 53 -23.72 10.80 -5.97
CA PRO A 53 -24.04 9.49 -5.37
C PRO A 53 -24.05 8.32 -6.36
N SER A 54 -24.34 8.57 -7.64
CA SER A 54 -24.27 7.58 -8.71
C SER A 54 -22.84 7.08 -8.94
N ASP A 55 -21.87 7.98 -8.92
CA ASP A 55 -20.46 7.66 -9.12
C ASP A 55 -19.88 6.96 -7.90
N TYR A 56 -20.30 7.35 -6.70
CA TYR A 56 -20.00 6.60 -5.47
C TYR A 56 -20.46 5.14 -5.60
N ARG A 57 -21.73 4.95 -6.01
CA ARG A 57 -22.29 3.61 -6.22
C ARG A 57 -21.56 2.85 -7.33
N ASN A 58 -21.13 3.52 -8.40
CA ASN A 58 -20.33 2.88 -9.44
C ASN A 58 -18.93 2.50 -8.92
N TYR A 59 -18.32 3.34 -8.08
CA TYR A 59 -17.01 3.14 -7.50
C TYR A 59 -16.99 1.92 -6.56
N LEU A 60 -17.93 1.82 -5.62
CA LEU A 60 -17.97 0.75 -4.61
C LEU A 60 -18.93 -0.39 -4.92
N ARG A 61 -19.74 -0.28 -5.98
CA ARG A 61 -20.90 -1.16 -6.26
C ARG A 61 -21.92 -1.19 -5.12
N MET A 62 -21.92 -0.16 -4.27
CA MET A 62 -22.71 -0.05 -3.06
C MET A 62 -23.00 1.44 -2.79
N ASP A 63 -24.21 1.76 -2.37
CA ASP A 63 -24.60 3.09 -1.92
C ASP A 63 -24.02 3.41 -0.53
N TYR A 64 -23.97 4.70 -0.20
CA TYR A 64 -23.38 5.15 1.05
C TYR A 64 -24.17 4.68 2.29
N THR A 65 -25.50 4.60 2.20
CA THR A 65 -26.35 4.13 3.30
C THR A 65 -26.02 2.69 3.67
N THR A 66 -26.04 1.76 2.71
CA THR A 66 -25.61 0.37 2.95
C THR A 66 -24.15 0.27 3.35
N PHE A 67 -23.26 1.10 2.79
CA PHE A 67 -21.86 1.15 3.22
C PHE A 67 -21.73 1.50 4.71
N SER A 68 -22.47 2.51 5.17
CA SER A 68 -22.44 2.97 6.56
C SER A 68 -22.98 1.92 7.53
N GLU A 69 -24.08 1.25 7.17
CA GLU A 69 -24.64 0.15 7.97
C GLU A 69 -23.67 -1.02 8.08
N LEU A 70 -23.11 -1.43 6.94
CA LEU A 70 -22.12 -2.49 6.89
C LEU A 70 -20.89 -2.13 7.72
N LEU A 71 -20.41 -0.89 7.58
CA LEU A 71 -19.28 -0.39 8.35
C LEU A 71 -19.54 -0.49 9.85
N ASN A 72 -20.72 -0.06 10.32
CA ASN A 72 -21.06 -0.14 11.75
C ASN A 72 -21.07 -1.58 12.27
N MET A 73 -21.57 -2.54 11.48
CA MET A 73 -21.58 -3.95 11.86
C MET A 73 -20.16 -4.54 11.94
N ILE A 74 -19.30 -4.23 10.99
CA ILE A 74 -17.97 -4.86 10.89
C ILE A 74 -16.86 -4.09 11.58
N SER A 75 -17.06 -2.80 11.89
CA SER A 75 -16.07 -1.94 12.54
C SER A 75 -15.39 -2.62 13.73
N PRO A 76 -16.12 -3.22 14.71
CA PRO A 76 -15.48 -3.90 15.84
C PRO A 76 -14.61 -5.09 15.44
N MET A 77 -14.84 -5.71 14.28
CA MET A 77 -14.08 -6.85 13.79
C MET A 77 -12.83 -6.44 12.98
N ILE A 78 -12.88 -5.28 12.30
CA ILE A 78 -11.83 -4.83 11.38
C ILE A 78 -10.96 -3.70 11.93
N GLU A 79 -11.36 -3.11 13.06
CA GLU A 79 -10.59 -2.10 13.77
C GLU A 79 -9.23 -2.67 14.20
N LYS A 80 -8.20 -1.83 14.07
CA LYS A 80 -6.84 -2.17 14.47
C LYS A 80 -6.42 -1.27 15.61
N GLN A 81 -5.79 -1.87 16.61
CA GLN A 81 -5.15 -1.12 17.68
C GLN A 81 -4.08 -0.18 17.11
N SER A 82 -4.06 1.04 17.62
CA SER A 82 -3.01 2.01 17.32
C SER A 82 -1.68 1.50 17.88
N THR A 83 -0.61 1.73 17.13
CA THR A 83 0.75 1.38 17.56
C THR A 83 1.63 2.61 17.50
N CYS A 84 2.62 2.72 18.39
CA CYS A 84 3.54 3.87 18.44
C CYS A 84 4.36 4.05 17.16
N MET A 85 4.45 3.02 16.32
CA MET A 85 5.21 3.05 15.07
C MET A 85 4.40 3.58 13.89
N ARG A 86 3.08 3.41 13.89
CA ARG A 86 2.25 3.72 12.73
C ARG A 86 0.77 3.84 13.04
N GLU A 87 0.16 4.85 12.43
CA GLU A 87 -1.27 5.06 12.42
C GLU A 87 -2.02 3.88 11.73
N PRO A 88 -3.00 3.26 12.40
CA PRO A 88 -3.79 2.18 11.82
C PRO A 88 -4.58 2.68 10.61
N ILE A 89 -5.00 1.75 9.74
CA ILE A 89 -5.91 2.07 8.65
C ILE A 89 -7.31 2.07 9.26
N SER A 90 -8.07 3.14 9.06
CA SER A 90 -9.42 3.26 9.64
C SER A 90 -10.32 2.14 9.11
N PRO A 91 -11.28 1.63 9.90
CA PRO A 91 -12.26 0.63 9.45
C PRO A 91 -12.90 0.99 8.10
N ALA A 92 -13.29 2.25 7.91
CA ALA A 92 -13.88 2.74 6.67
C ALA A 92 -12.93 2.63 5.47
N GLN A 93 -11.63 2.92 5.65
CA GLN A 93 -10.62 2.76 4.60
C GLN A 93 -10.40 1.29 4.25
N ARG A 94 -10.43 0.41 5.25
CA ARG A 94 -10.30 -1.03 5.02
C ARG A 94 -11.49 -1.56 4.23
N LEU A 95 -12.70 -1.22 4.64
CA LEU A 95 -13.92 -1.66 3.96
C LEU A 95 -13.96 -1.16 2.52
N SER A 96 -13.67 0.13 2.27
CA SER A 96 -13.68 0.66 0.90
C SER A 96 -12.62 0.03 0.00
N CYS A 97 -11.44 -0.31 0.54
CA CYS A 97 -10.43 -1.07 -0.21
C CYS A 97 -10.92 -2.48 -0.55
N THR A 98 -11.56 -3.17 0.40
CA THR A 98 -12.10 -4.52 0.18
C THR A 98 -13.21 -4.51 -0.86
N LEU A 99 -14.16 -3.58 -0.76
CA LEU A 99 -15.24 -3.44 -1.74
C LEU A 99 -14.70 -3.10 -3.12
N ARG A 100 -13.70 -2.21 -3.23
CA ARG A 100 -13.02 -1.93 -4.49
C ARG A 100 -12.37 -3.18 -5.08
N TYR A 101 -11.70 -4.00 -4.26
CA TYR A 101 -11.13 -5.27 -4.68
C TYR A 101 -12.21 -6.23 -5.20
N LEU A 102 -13.30 -6.41 -4.46
CA LEU A 102 -14.41 -7.28 -4.86
C LEU A 102 -15.13 -6.79 -6.13
N ALA A 103 -15.26 -5.47 -6.29
CA ALA A 103 -15.91 -4.85 -7.44
C ALA A 103 -15.09 -4.92 -8.73
N THR A 104 -13.76 -4.82 -8.65
CA THR A 104 -12.89 -4.77 -9.84
C THR A 104 -12.19 -6.11 -10.12
N GLY A 105 -12.03 -6.99 -9.12
CA GLY A 105 -11.33 -8.27 -9.27
C GLY A 105 -9.82 -8.15 -9.52
N VAL A 106 -9.24 -6.96 -9.28
CA VAL A 106 -7.82 -6.67 -9.54
C VAL A 106 -6.91 -7.46 -8.62
N ASN A 107 -5.72 -7.80 -9.11
CA ASN A 107 -4.72 -8.50 -8.31
C ASN A 107 -4.33 -7.68 -7.07
N PHE A 108 -3.97 -8.37 -5.99
CA PHE A 108 -3.52 -7.71 -4.74
C PHE A 108 -2.25 -6.86 -4.90
N GLU A 109 -1.51 -7.05 -6.00
CA GLU A 109 -0.34 -6.24 -6.33
C GLU A 109 -0.72 -4.88 -6.92
N GLU A 110 -1.87 -4.82 -7.58
CA GLU A 110 -2.40 -3.62 -8.24
C GLU A 110 -3.28 -2.78 -7.30
N LEU A 111 -3.97 -3.44 -6.36
CA LEU A 111 -4.86 -2.80 -5.40
C LEU A 111 -4.23 -1.60 -4.65
N PRO A 112 -2.96 -1.63 -4.21
CA PRO A 112 -2.29 -0.49 -3.57
C PRO A 112 -2.16 0.74 -4.46
N PHE A 113 -2.09 0.56 -5.78
CA PHE A 113 -1.98 1.68 -6.72
C PHE A 113 -3.31 2.38 -6.92
N ILE A 114 -4.41 1.61 -6.93
CA ILE A 114 -5.78 2.12 -7.09
C ILE A 114 -6.28 2.77 -5.80
N THR A 115 -6.10 2.09 -4.67
CA THR A 115 -6.66 2.50 -3.37
C THR A 115 -5.71 3.37 -2.55
N ARG A 116 -4.46 3.54 -3.02
CA ARG A 116 -3.35 4.16 -2.29
C ARG A 116 -3.13 3.59 -0.89
N SER A 117 -3.51 2.33 -0.69
CA SER A 117 -3.49 1.64 0.61
C SER A 117 -2.53 0.43 0.62
N PHE A 118 -2.23 -0.12 1.80
CA PHE A 118 -1.13 -1.08 1.94
C PHE A 118 -1.51 -2.53 1.60
N LYS A 119 -0.54 -3.28 1.06
CA LYS A 119 -0.62 -4.74 0.87
C LYS A 119 -0.93 -5.51 2.17
N SER A 120 -0.64 -4.93 3.35
CA SER A 120 -1.03 -5.52 4.66
C SER A 120 -2.53 -5.77 4.79
N LEU A 121 -3.37 -5.04 4.06
CA LEU A 121 -4.81 -5.28 4.00
C LEU A 121 -5.15 -6.58 3.25
N SER A 122 -4.39 -6.89 2.19
CA SER A 122 -4.62 -8.04 1.30
C SER A 122 -4.46 -9.39 1.98
N TYR A 123 -3.46 -9.55 2.86
CA TYR A 123 -3.21 -10.85 3.50
C TYR A 123 -4.32 -11.29 4.48
N LYS A 124 -5.16 -10.36 4.95
CA LYS A 124 -6.27 -10.67 5.87
C LYS A 124 -7.63 -10.84 5.20
N VAL A 125 -7.77 -10.45 3.92
CA VAL A 125 -8.99 -10.75 3.14
C VAL A 125 -9.01 -12.22 2.70
N ASN A 126 -7.84 -12.88 2.66
CA ASN A 126 -7.66 -14.27 2.22
C ASN A 126 -7.61 -15.27 3.40
N MET A 127 -8.21 -14.94 4.54
CA MET A 127 -8.42 -15.85 5.68
C MET A 127 -9.92 -16.08 5.85
N ASN A 128 -10.50 -16.83 4.91
CA ASN A 128 -11.71 -17.64 5.04
C ASN A 128 -11.63 -18.72 3.97
#